data_AF-A0A7X4GEM2-F1
#
_entry.id   AF-A0A7X4GEM2-F1
#
_cell.length_a   1.000
_cell.length_b   1.000
_cell.length_c   1.000
_cell.angle_alpha   90.00
_cell.angle_beta   90.00
_cell.angle_gamma   90.00
#
_symmetry.space_group_name_H-M   'P 1'
#
loop_
_entity.id
_entity.type
_entity.pdbx_description
1 polymer ?
#
loop_
_entity_poly.entity_id
_entity_poly.type
_entity_poly.pdbx_seq_one_letter_code
_entity_poly.pdbx_strand_id
1 'polypeptide(L)' 'MSGLRALPRQVRLPGFDTINADHLRIALGVSRSVLHRWRKDHGFPKGYRCGNAVVSLEAEVAQWLRAHGVEVVE' A
#
# COMPACT_ATOMS: atom_id res chain seq x y z
N MET A 1 8.13 15.49 8.35
CA MET A 1 7.00 14.98 9.17
C MET A 1 5.92 14.40 8.27
N SER A 2 5.98 13.11 7.94
CA SER A 2 4.88 12.41 7.25
C SER A 2 4.83 10.98 7.76
N GLY A 3 4.18 10.79 8.91
CA GLY A 3 3.75 9.49 9.41
C GLY A 3 2.42 9.07 8.78
N LEU A 4 1.67 8.18 9.42
CA LEU A 4 0.34 7.69 9.00
C LEU A 4 -0.69 8.80 8.64
N ARG A 5 -0.40 10.07 8.93
CA ARG A 5 -1.17 11.24 8.46
C ARG A 5 -1.32 11.35 6.94
N ALA A 6 -0.44 10.70 6.16
CA ALA A 6 -0.53 10.68 4.71
C ALA A 6 -1.47 9.59 4.17
N LEU A 7 -2.17 8.84 5.03
CA LEU A 7 -3.14 7.85 4.59
C LEU A 7 -4.35 8.55 3.97
N PRO A 8 -4.80 8.11 2.78
CA PRO A 8 -6.06 8.57 2.22
C PRO A 8 -7.21 8.08 3.10
N ARG A 9 -8.34 8.80 3.11
CA ARG A 9 -9.54 8.34 3.82
C ARG A 9 -10.21 7.16 3.11
N GLN A 10 -10.13 7.16 1.79
CA GLN A 10 -10.70 6.15 0.91
C GLN A 10 -9.70 5.87 -0.21
N VAL A 11 -9.60 4.61 -0.62
CA VAL A 11 -8.74 4.17 -1.72
C VAL A 11 -9.48 3.13 -2.55
N ARG A 12 -9.31 3.22 -3.87
CA ARG A 12 -9.75 2.17 -4.77
C ARG A 12 -8.55 1.31 -5.15
N LEU A 13 -8.58 0.05 -4.75
CA LEU A 13 -7.59 -0.92 -5.21
C LEU A 13 -8.13 -1.63 -6.47
N PRO A 14 -7.27 -2.05 -7.39
CA PRO A 14 -7.69 -2.54 -8.70
C PRO A 14 -8.28 -3.95 -8.71
N GLY A 15 -8.30 -4.66 -7.59
CA GLY A 15 -8.85 -6.01 -7.45
C GLY A 15 -7.93 -7.10 -8.00
N PHE A 16 -6.61 -6.87 -8.05
CA PHE A 16 -5.64 -7.87 -8.49
C PHE A 16 -5.15 -8.72 -7.32
N ASP A 17 -4.62 -9.92 -7.59
CA ASP A 17 -3.97 -10.72 -6.54
C ASP A 17 -2.73 -10.01 -5.97
N THR A 18 -2.01 -9.31 -6.85
CA THR A 18 -0.78 -8.61 -6.50
C THR A 18 -0.71 -7.22 -7.14
N ILE A 19 -0.08 -6.29 -6.43
CA ILE A 19 0.07 -4.91 -6.84
C ILE A 19 1.53 -4.46 -6.66
N ASN A 20 2.10 -3.85 -7.69
CA ASN A 20 3.47 -3.34 -7.63
C ASN A 20 3.53 -1.99 -6.88
N ALA A 21 4.74 -1.57 -6.51
CA ALA A 21 4.94 -0.33 -5.77
C ALA A 21 4.50 0.94 -6.53
N ASP A 22 4.48 0.90 -7.87
CA ASP A 22 4.07 2.04 -8.70
C ASP A 22 2.55 2.19 -8.79
N HIS A 23 1.81 1.09 -8.90
CA HIS A 23 0.36 1.12 -8.80
C HIS A 23 -0.06 1.51 -7.38
N LEU A 24 0.60 0.98 -6.34
CA LEU A 24 0.34 1.37 -4.94
C LEU A 24 0.51 2.86 -4.70
N ARG A 25 1.61 3.46 -5.14
CA ARG A 25 1.86 4.90 -4.90
C ARG A 25 0.82 5.77 -5.61
N ILE A 26 0.36 5.35 -6.79
CA ILE A 26 -0.65 6.05 -7.57
C ILE A 26 -2.00 5.94 -6.88
N ALA A 27 -2.43 4.73 -6.52
CA ALA A 27 -3.69 4.48 -5.84
C ALA A 27 -3.78 5.24 -4.50
N LEU A 28 -2.69 5.25 -3.73
CA LEU A 28 -2.63 5.87 -2.42
C LEU A 28 -2.30 7.38 -2.46
N GLY A 29 -1.93 7.92 -3.62
CA GLY A 29 -1.53 9.32 -3.76
C GLY A 29 -0.29 9.71 -2.95
N VAL A 30 0.63 8.76 -2.70
CA VAL A 30 1.83 8.98 -1.88
C VAL A 30 3.12 8.75 -2.67
N SER A 31 4.26 9.19 -2.13
CA SER A 31 5.57 8.91 -2.74
C SER A 31 6.11 7.54 -2.34
N ARG A 32 7.06 7.02 -3.13
CA ARG A 32 7.77 5.76 -2.80
C ARG A 32 8.49 5.84 -1.44
N SER A 33 8.98 7.02 -1.05
CA SER A 33 9.61 7.25 0.25
C SER A 33 8.63 7.10 1.41
N VAL A 34 7.37 7.52 1.23
CA VAL A 34 6.31 7.32 2.24
C VAL A 34 5.98 5.85 2.38
N LEU A 35 5.81 5.12 1.26
CA LEU A 35 5.61 3.66 1.30
C LEU A 35 6.76 2.94 1.99
N HIS A 36 8.00 3.32 1.69
CA HIS A 36 9.16 2.75 2.37
C HIS A 36 9.10 3.03 3.88
N ARG A 37 8.78 4.25 4.30
CA ARG A 37 8.65 4.59 5.71
C ARG A 37 7.56 3.76 6.39
N TRP A 38 6.39 3.61 5.77
CA TRP A 38 5.33 2.76 6.31
C TRP A 38 5.75 1.29 6.46
N ARG A 39 6.53 0.75 5.53
CA ARG A 39 7.09 -0.61 5.66
C ARG A 39 8.08 -0.73 6.81
N LYS A 40 8.86 0.32 7.06
CA LYS A 40 9.90 0.32 8.11
C LYS A 40 9.32 0.54 9.50
N ASP A 41 8.41 1.50 9.63
CA ASP A 41 8.01 2.06 10.92
C ASP A 41 6.59 1.65 11.34
N HIS A 42 5.76 1.18 10.39
CA HIS A 42 4.33 0.92 10.62
C HIS A 42 3.85 -0.45 10.12
N GLY A 43 4.77 -1.35 9.75
CA GLY A 43 4.43 -2.72 9.34
C GLY A 43 3.63 -2.83 8.04
N PHE A 44 3.71 -1.84 7.15
CA PHE A 44 3.05 -1.94 5.83
C PHE A 44 3.55 -3.18 5.07
N PRO A 45 2.70 -3.85 4.27
CA PRO A 45 3.08 -5.06 3.56
C PRO A 45 4.36 -4.91 2.74
N LYS A 46 5.24 -5.90 2.91
CA LYS A 46 6.49 -5.97 2.16
C LYS A 46 6.19 -6.42 0.74
N GLY A 47 7.15 -6.16 -0.14
CA GLY A 47 7.10 -6.69 -1.50
C GLY A 47 7.73 -8.08 -1.54
N TYR A 48 7.06 -9.00 -2.21
CA TYR A 48 7.57 -10.31 -2.62
C TYR A 48 8.17 -10.20 -4.02
N ARG A 49 9.23 -10.97 -4.30
CA ARG A 49 9.77 -11.06 -5.66
C ARG A 49 8.91 -12.03 -6.47
N CYS A 50 8.41 -11.57 -7.61
CA CYS A 50 7.71 -12.36 -8.61
C CYS A 50 8.44 -12.17 -9.95
N GLY A 51 9.33 -13.11 -10.28
CA GLY A 51 10.27 -12.96 -11.40
C GLY A 51 11.17 -11.73 -11.23
N ASN A 52 11.13 -10.82 -12.21
CA ASN A 52 11.90 -9.57 -12.21
C ASN A 52 11.21 -8.40 -11.50
N ALA A 53 10.00 -8.62 -10.96
CA ALA A 53 9.22 -7.58 -10.30
C ALA A 53 9.12 -7.79 -8.79
N VAL A 54 8.92 -6.70 -8.06
CA VAL A 54 8.57 -6.72 -6.63
C VAL A 54 7.12 -6.28 -6.48
N VAL A 55 6.29 -7.16 -5.95
CA VAL A 55 4.84 -6.99 -5.81
C VAL A 55 4.40 -7.24 -4.38
N SER A 56 3.36 -6.55 -3.91
CA SER A 56 2.71 -6.82 -2.63
C SER A 56 1.38 -7.53 -2.88
N LEU A 57 0.94 -8.38 -1.96
CA LEU A 57 -0.39 -8.97 -2.05
C LEU A 57 -1.43 -7.88 -1.79
N GLU A 58 -2.41 -7.75 -2.69
CA GLU A 58 -3.41 -6.69 -2.55
C GLU A 58 -4.28 -6.89 -1.31
N ALA A 59 -4.59 -8.15 -0.98
CA ALA A 59 -5.34 -8.50 0.22
C ALA A 59 -4.63 -8.04 1.52
N GLU A 60 -3.31 -8.22 1.61
CA GLU A 60 -2.52 -7.76 2.76
C GLU A 60 -2.52 -6.22 2.86
N VAL A 61 -2.42 -5.55 1.70
CA VAL A 61 -2.48 -4.09 1.61
C VAL A 61 -3.86 -3.59 2.06
N ALA A 62 -4.94 -4.18 1.54
CA ALA A 62 -6.30 -3.84 1.90
C ALA A 62 -6.55 -4.04 3.39
N GLN A 63 -6.07 -5.16 3.95
CA GLN A 63 -6.19 -5.45 5.38
C GLN A 63 -5.46 -4.40 6.23
N TRP A 64 -4.21 -4.07 5.87
CA TRP A 64 -3.45 -3.06 6.60
C TRP A 64 -4.11 -1.68 6.52
N LEU A 65 -4.62 -1.29 5.35
CA LEU A 65 -5.32 -0.02 5.15
C LEU A 65 -6.60 0.07 5.98
N ARG A 66 -7.44 -0.98 5.96
CA ARG A 66 -8.65 -1.09 6.78
C ARG A 66 -8.33 -1.02 8.27
N ALA A 67 -7.25 -1.67 8.72
CA ALA A 67 -6.79 -1.61 10.11
C ALA A 67 -6.36 -0.19 10.56
N HIS A 68 -6.00 0.68 9.61
CA HIS A 68 -5.67 2.08 9.86
C HIS A 68 -6.82 3.05 9.55
N GLY A 69 -8.05 2.53 9.41
CA GLY A 69 -9.26 3.33 9.20
C GLY A 69 -9.43 3.87 7.78
N VAL A 70 -8.73 3.31 6.80
CA VAL A 70 -8.92 3.63 5.38
C VAL A 70 -10.04 2.77 4.82
N GLU A 71 -10.99 3.39 4.16
CA GLU A 71 -12.03 2.70 3.41
C GLU A 71 -11.47 2.18 2.09
N VAL A 72 -11.47 0.86 1.90
CA VAL A 72 -11.00 0.21 0.66
C VAL A 72 -12.20 -0.16 -0.18
N VAL A 73 -12.35 0.52 -1.31
CA VAL A 73 -13.40 0.27 -2.31
C VAL A 73 -12.83 -0.65 -3.38
N GLU A 74 -13.54 -1.73 -3.67
CA GLU A 74 -13.20 -2.72 -4.70
C GLU A 74 -13.83 -2.31 -6.06
#